data_AF-A0A2M7Y2V3-F1
#
_entry.id   AF-A0A2M7Y2V3-F1
#
_cell.length_a   1.000
_cell.length_b   1.000
_cell.length_c   1.000
_cell.angle_alpha   90.00
_cell.angle_beta   90.00
_cell.angle_gamma   90.00
#
_symmetry.space_group_name_H-M   'P 1'
#
loop_
_entity.id
_entity.type
_entity.pdbx_description
1 polymer ?
#
loop_
_entity_poly.entity_id
_entity_poly.type
_entity_poly.pdbx_seq_one_letter_code
_entity_poly.pdbx_strand_id
1 'polypeptide(L)'
;MRIEEEFDAWIASFEEGPIGLPELMGLSGLPRDSLRVLVESGLVELRPEGRGWRCSLRAIEKVRRAGRLRSDFALNDAGMLLAFTLFERIEALEEELRRLRCQLPRT
;
A
#
# COMPACT_ATOMS: atom_id res chain seq x y z
N MET A 1 31.69 2.40 7.82
CA MET A 1 30.85 1.29 8.27
C MET A 1 30.06 1.57 9.58
N ARG A 2 30.24 2.72 10.26
CA ARG A 2 29.45 3.06 11.47
C ARG A 2 28.28 4.02 11.21
N ILE A 3 28.30 4.72 10.08
CA ILE A 3 27.25 5.68 9.68
C ILE A 3 26.08 4.97 8.97
N GLU A 4 26.32 3.87 8.26
CA GLU A 4 25.24 3.05 7.67
C GLU A 4 24.44 2.30 8.73
N GLU A 5 25.08 1.80 9.80
CA GLU A 5 24.38 1.17 10.93
C GLU A 5 23.57 2.17 11.78
N GLU A 6 24.04 3.41 11.94
CA GLU A 6 23.26 4.49 12.56
C GLU A 6 22.09 4.94 11.65
N PHE A 7 22.25 4.87 10.33
CA PHE A 7 21.20 5.20 9.37
C PHE A 7 20.14 4.10 9.28
N ASP A 8 20.53 2.83 9.32
CA ASP A 8 19.62 1.69 9.39
C ASP A 8 18.90 1.61 10.75
N ALA A 9 19.56 1.99 11.85
CA ALA A 9 18.93 2.16 13.16
C ALA A 9 17.96 3.37 13.20
N TRP A 10 18.24 4.44 12.45
CA TRP A 10 17.36 5.60 12.29
C TRP A 10 16.13 5.28 11.41
N ILE A 11 16.28 4.43 10.39
CA ILE A 11 15.18 3.87 9.59
C ILE A 11 14.34 2.90 10.43
N ALA A 12 14.98 2.07 11.27
CA ALA A 12 14.29 1.18 12.20
C ALA A 12 13.57 1.92 13.34
N SER A 13 14.02 3.12 13.73
CA SER A 13 13.31 3.95 14.71
C SER A 13 12.02 4.59 14.16
N PHE A 14 11.75 4.42 12.85
CA PHE A 14 10.46 4.73 12.24
C PHE A 14 9.46 3.56 12.32
N GLU A 15 9.67 2.58 13.20
CA GLU A 15 8.63 1.62 13.54
C GLU A 15 7.63 2.23 14.55
N GLU A 16 6.41 2.44 14.04
CA GLU A 16 5.17 2.63 14.80
C GLU A 16 4.91 4.02 15.42
N GLY A 17 5.29 5.09 14.73
CA GLY A 17 4.62 6.39 14.93
C GLY A 17 3.28 6.43 14.18
N PRO A 18 2.17 6.91 14.79
CA PRO A 18 0.94 7.13 14.04
C PRO A 18 1.15 8.16 12.93
N ILE A 19 0.90 7.77 11.68
CA ILE A 19 0.96 8.63 10.51
C ILE A 19 -0.30 9.50 10.49
N GLY A 20 -0.12 10.81 10.35
CA GLY A 20 -1.25 11.73 10.22
C GLY A 20 -1.90 11.66 8.82
N LEU A 21 -3.11 12.19 8.74
CA LEU A 21 -3.82 12.30 7.47
C LEU A 21 -3.05 13.13 6.41
N PRO A 22 -2.41 14.28 6.74
CA PRO A 22 -1.63 15.05 5.77
C PRO A 22 -0.46 14.24 5.17
N GLU A 23 0.23 13.46 6.00
CA GLU A 23 1.33 12.60 5.54
C GLU A 23 0.82 11.50 4.60
N LEU A 24 -0.30 10.84 4.91
CA LEU A 24 -0.92 9.86 4.03
C LEU A 24 -1.36 10.46 2.70
N MET A 25 -1.92 11.67 2.70
CA MET A 25 -2.26 12.40 1.47
C MET A 25 -1.01 12.72 0.65
N GLY A 26 0.07 13.17 1.30
CA GLY A 26 1.34 13.47 0.63
C GLY A 26 2.00 12.23 0.03
N LEU A 27 2.02 11.11 0.75
CA LEU A 27 2.58 9.85 0.29
C LEU A 27 1.82 9.28 -0.91
N SER A 28 0.50 9.36 -0.85
CA SER A 28 -0.38 8.77 -1.86
C SER A 28 -0.68 9.66 -3.05
N GLY A 29 -0.66 10.99 -2.89
CA GLY A 29 -1.23 11.91 -3.85
C GLY A 29 -2.77 11.84 -3.94
N LEU A 30 -3.43 11.14 -3.02
CA LEU A 30 -4.89 11.03 -2.98
C LEU A 30 -5.50 12.12 -2.10
N PRO A 31 -6.66 12.69 -2.51
CA PRO A 31 -7.42 13.55 -1.63
C PRO A 31 -8.02 12.75 -0.48
N ARG A 32 -8.36 13.44 0.61
CA ARG A 32 -8.94 12.86 1.83
C ARG A 32 -10.13 11.94 1.56
N ASP A 33 -11.03 12.32 0.67
CA ASP A 33 -12.24 11.53 0.42
C ASP A 33 -11.93 10.23 -0.34
N SER A 34 -11.00 10.24 -1.31
CA SER A 34 -10.53 9.01 -1.96
C SER A 34 -9.79 8.08 -0.99
N LEU A 35 -9.02 8.63 -0.05
CA LEU A 35 -8.41 7.85 1.04
C LEU A 35 -9.47 7.20 1.92
N ARG A 36 -10.53 7.93 2.27
CA ARG A 36 -11.64 7.39 3.05
C ARG A 36 -12.28 6.20 2.32
N VAL A 37 -12.55 6.35 1.02
CA VAL A 37 -13.13 5.28 0.19
C VAL A 37 -12.25 4.02 0.19
N LEU A 38 -10.92 4.17 0.09
CA LEU A 38 -10.00 3.02 0.16
C LEU A 38 -10.04 2.30 1.51
N VAL A 39 -10.12 3.05 2.61
CA VAL A 39 -10.20 2.47 3.96
C VAL A 39 -11.54 1.80 4.19
N GLU A 40 -12.64 2.44 3.82
CA GLU A 40 -13.99 1.91 3.95
C GLU A 40 -14.21 0.66 3.10
N SER A 41 -13.54 0.55 1.96
CA SER A 41 -13.56 -0.66 1.13
C SER A 41 -12.86 -1.87 1.75
N GLY A 42 -12.07 -1.66 2.81
CA GLY A 42 -11.23 -2.70 3.43
C GLY A 42 -9.99 -3.10 2.62
N LEU A 43 -9.75 -2.49 1.45
CA LEU A 43 -8.55 -2.76 0.65
C LEU A 43 -7.26 -2.26 1.33
N VAL A 44 -7.39 -1.23 2.17
CA VAL A 44 -6.31 -0.66 2.96
C VAL A 44 -6.74 -0.62 4.43
N GLU A 45 -5.99 -1.27 5.29
CA GLU A 45 -6.23 -1.27 6.73
C GLU A 45 -5.39 -0.21 7.43
N LEU A 46 -6.05 0.75 8.08
CA LEU A 46 -5.42 1.79 8.88
C LEU A 46 -6.05 1.72 10.29
N ARG A 47 -5.23 1.56 11.32
CA ARG A 47 -5.70 1.45 12.72
C ARG A 47 -5.56 2.80 13.41
N PRO A 48 -6.59 3.32 14.09
CA PRO A 48 -6.47 4.58 14.82
C PRO A 48 -5.45 4.46 15.95
N GLU A 49 -4.57 5.44 16.07
CA GLU A 49 -3.57 5.51 17.14
C GLU A 49 -3.30 6.98 17.52
N GLY A 50 -3.71 7.37 18.73
CA GLY A 50 -3.59 8.75 19.18
C GLY A 50 -4.33 9.74 18.26
N ARG A 51 -3.59 10.69 17.67
CA ARG A 51 -4.13 11.67 16.72
C ARG A 51 -3.93 11.27 15.25
N GLY A 52 -3.30 10.13 14.97
CA GLY A 52 -3.03 9.63 13.62
C GLY A 52 -3.42 8.17 13.50
N TRP A 53 -2.85 7.49 12.51
CA TRP A 53 -3.13 6.10 12.19
C TRP A 53 -1.86 5.27 12.13
N ARG A 54 -1.90 4.06 12.71
CA ARG A 54 -0.90 3.03 12.49
C ARG A 54 -1.23 2.24 11.25
N CYS A 55 -0.25 2.03 10.39
CA CYS A 55 -0.41 1.20 9.20
C CYS A 55 0.86 0.42 8.89
N SER A 56 0.71 -0.75 8.28
CA SER A 56 1.84 -1.53 7.81
C SER A 56 2.50 -0.86 6.60
N LEU A 57 3.76 -1.19 6.33
CA LEU A 57 4.44 -0.79 5.10
C LEU A 57 3.63 -1.19 3.86
N ARG A 58 3.04 -2.40 3.87
CA ARG A 58 2.17 -2.88 2.81
C ARG A 58 0.96 -1.98 2.59
N ALA A 59 0.33 -1.48 3.66
CA ALA A 59 -0.77 -0.53 3.53
C ALA A 59 -0.30 0.76 2.84
N ILE A 60 0.86 1.31 3.21
CA ILE A 60 1.45 2.49 2.56
C ILE A 60 1.66 2.24 1.06
N GLU A 61 2.27 1.11 0.69
CA GLU A 61 2.49 0.74 -0.71
C GLU A 61 1.17 0.66 -1.50
N LYS A 62 0.13 0.09 -0.89
CA LYS A 62 -1.21 0.01 -1.48
C LYS A 62 -1.78 1.42 -1.73
N VAL A 63 -1.72 2.33 -0.76
CA VAL A 63 -2.23 3.70 -0.96
C VAL A 63 -1.42 4.45 -2.04
N ARG A 64 -0.10 4.30 -2.07
CA ARG A 64 0.76 4.90 -3.12
C ARG A 64 0.41 4.38 -4.51
N ARG A 65 0.17 3.07 -4.62
CA ARG A 65 -0.23 2.44 -5.89
C ARG A 65 -1.61 2.91 -6.34
N ALA A 66 -2.57 3.01 -5.43
CA ALA A 66 -3.90 3.54 -5.73
C ALA A 66 -3.85 4.99 -6.26
N GLY A 67 -3.01 5.83 -5.65
CA GLY A 67 -2.77 7.19 -6.11
C GLY A 67 -2.20 7.28 -7.52
N ARG A 68 -1.15 6.50 -7.82
CA ARG A 68 -0.59 6.39 -9.17
C ARG A 68 -1.65 5.91 -10.17
N LEU A 69 -2.38 4.86 -9.82
CA LEU A 69 -3.41 4.29 -10.68
C LEU A 69 -4.52 5.28 -11.02
N ARG A 70 -4.96 6.06 -10.02
CA ARG A 70 -5.95 7.12 -10.22
C ARG A 70 -5.42 8.21 -11.15
N SER A 71 -4.16 8.62 -10.98
CA SER A 71 -3.52 9.66 -11.79
C SER A 71 -3.27 9.20 -13.22
N ASP A 72 -2.63 8.04 -13.40
CA ASP A 72 -2.17 7.52 -14.69
C ASP A 72 -3.33 7.17 -15.63
N PHE A 73 -4.48 6.78 -15.08
CA PHE A 73 -5.66 6.37 -15.83
C PHE A 73 -6.85 7.33 -15.69
N ALA A 74 -6.65 8.50 -15.05
CA ALA A 74 -7.70 9.49 -14.79
C ALA A 74 -8.98 8.89 -14.18
N LEU A 75 -8.83 7.99 -13.21
CA LEU A 75 -9.96 7.25 -12.63
C LEU A 75 -10.73 8.09 -11.61
N ASN A 76 -12.03 7.84 -11.52
CA ASN A 76 -12.81 8.21 -10.36
C ASN A 76 -12.60 7.18 -9.22
N ASP A 77 -13.19 7.41 -8.05
CA ASP A 77 -12.97 6.53 -6.88
C ASP A 77 -13.45 5.10 -7.14
N ALA A 78 -14.58 4.92 -7.83
CA ALA A 78 -15.09 3.59 -8.18
C ALA A 78 -14.16 2.85 -9.16
N GLY A 79 -13.63 3.55 -10.16
CA GLY A 79 -12.66 3.02 -11.11
C GLY A 79 -11.35 2.66 -10.43
N MET A 80 -10.87 3.50 -9.50
CA MET A 80 -9.69 3.23 -8.70
C MET A 80 -9.88 1.95 -7.86
N LEU A 81 -11.00 1.81 -7.15
CA LEU A 81 -11.31 0.61 -6.37
C LEU A 81 -11.33 -0.65 -7.25
N LEU A 82 -12.06 -0.61 -8.37
CA LEU A 82 -12.15 -1.74 -9.30
C LEU A 82 -10.76 -2.14 -9.82
N ALA A 83 -10.00 -1.17 -10.31
CA ALA A 83 -8.67 -1.43 -10.86
C ALA A 83 -7.73 -1.98 -9.77
N PHE A 84 -7.79 -1.46 -8.55
CA PHE A 84 -7.02 -1.98 -7.42
C PHE A 84 -7.39 -3.43 -7.09
N THR A 85 -8.69 -3.76 -7.04
CA THR A 85 -9.16 -5.14 -6.84
C THR A 85 -8.68 -6.08 -7.95
N LEU A 86 -8.68 -5.62 -9.20
CA LEU A 86 -8.15 -6.40 -10.32
C LEU A 86 -6.64 -6.65 -10.18
N PHE A 87 -5.86 -5.67 -9.74
CA PHE A 87 -4.44 -5.88 -9.46
C PHE A 87 -4.19 -6.91 -8.36
N GLU A 88 -4.89 -6.83 -7.23
CA GLU A 88 -4.75 -7.84 -6.17
C GLU A 88 -5.14 -9.24 -6.68
N ARG A 89 -6.14 -9.32 -7.57
CA ARG A 89 -6.53 -10.59 -8.19
C ARG A 89 -5.47 -11.11 -9.15
N ILE A 90 -4.85 -10.25 -9.96
CA ILE A 90 -3.76 -10.61 -10.87
C ILE A 90 -2.56 -11.10 -10.06
N GLU A 91 -2.15 -10.37 -9.02
CA GLU A 91 -1.03 -10.79 -8.16
C GLU A 91 -1.27 -12.17 -7.53
N ALA A 92 -2.50 -12.41 -7.03
CA ALA A 92 -2.87 -13.71 -6.48
C ALA A 92 -2.80 -14.85 -7.52
N LEU A 93 -3.27 -14.58 -8.75
CA LEU A 93 -3.22 -15.56 -9.85
C LEU A 93 -1.80 -15.82 -10.33
N GLU A 94 -0.96 -14.78 -10.44
CA GLU A 94 0.45 -14.92 -10.80
C GLU A 94 1.22 -15.72 -9.74
N GLU A 95 0.90 -15.52 -8.46
CA GLU A 95 1.50 -16.29 -7.38
C GLU A 95 1.06 -17.75 -7.42
N GLU A 96 -0.21 -18.02 -7.70
CA GLU A 96 -0.72 -19.38 -7.93
C GLU A 96 -0.02 -20.06 -9.11
N LEU A 97 0.09 -19.36 -10.25
CA LEU A 97 0.82 -19.86 -11.42
C LEU A 97 2.29 -20.13 -11.09
N ARG A 98 2.94 -19.26 -10.32
CA ARG A 98 4.34 -19.47 -9.90
C ARG A 98 4.45 -20.73 -9.03
N ARG A 99 3.55 -20.93 -8.07
CA ARG A 99 3.51 -22.14 -7.22
C ARG A 99 3.35 -23.40 -8.06
N LEU A 100 2.38 -23.42 -8.98
CA LEU A 100 2.14 -24.56 -9.86
C LEU A 100 3.34 -24.84 -10.78
N ARG A 101 3.95 -23.81 -11.35
CA ARG A 101 5.15 -23.94 -12.20
C ARG A 101 6.36 -24.48 -11.44
N CYS A 102 6.52 -24.13 -10.16
CA CYS A 102 7.58 -24.68 -9.32
C CYS A 102 7.39 -26.17 -9.01
N GLN A 103 6.18 -26.71 -9.13
CA GLN A 103 5.87 -28.13 -8.90
C GLN A 103 6.09 -29.01 -10.14
N LEU A 104 6.24 -28.40 -11.32
CA LEU A 104 6.56 -29.14 -12.54
C LEU A 104 8.05 -29.50 -12.54
N PRO A 105 8.41 -30.76 -12.84
CA PRO A 105 9.82 -31.12 -13.02
C PRO A 105 10.40 -30.28 -14.16
N ARG A 106 11.51 -29.59 -13.90
CA ARG A 106 12.31 -28.98 -14.97
C ARG A 106 12.86 -30.13 -15.82
N THR A 107 12.20 -30.39 -16.94
CA THR A 107 12.66 -31.32 -17.97
C THR A 107 13.69 -30.63 -18.86
#